data_AF-A0A918UJP9-F1
#
_entry.id   AF-A0A918UJP9-F1
#
_cell.length_a   1.000
_cell.length_b   1.000
_cell.length_c   1.000
_cell.angle_alpha   90.00
_cell.angle_beta   90.00
_cell.angle_gamma   90.00
#
_symmetry.space_group_name_H-M   'P 1'
#
loop_
_entity.id
_entity.type
_entity.pdbx_description
1 polymer ?
#
loop_
_entity_poly.entity_id
_entity_poly.type
_entity_poly.pdbx_seq_one_letter_code
_entity_poly.pdbx_strand_id
1 'polypeptide(L)'
;MTRRLTPWGIGRMGPYAATSTILRYAPVIDPETQAAVIVDERGRTIELGGHGTSTSGLTSTTTTPGDGSGPDGATDSDSVESYDQDESD
;
A
#
# COMPACT_ATOMS: atom_id res chain seq x y z
N MET A 1 -52.00 3.39 -1.19
CA MET A 1 -51.00 2.30 -1.32
C MET A 1 -49.89 2.78 -2.22
N THR A 2 -48.68 2.98 -1.70
CA THR A 2 -47.55 3.49 -2.49
C THR A 2 -46.77 2.30 -3.07
N ARG A 3 -46.85 2.11 -4.39
CA ARG A 3 -46.08 1.08 -5.10
C ARG A 3 -44.62 1.51 -5.15
N ARG A 4 -43.73 0.73 -4.54
CA ARG A 4 -42.28 0.92 -4.71
C ARG A 4 -41.90 0.48 -6.11
N LEU A 5 -41.56 1.43 -6.97
CA LEU A 5 -40.96 1.14 -8.26
C LEU A 5 -39.49 0.78 -8.02
N THR A 6 -39.07 -0.37 -8.51
CA THR A 6 -37.65 -0.75 -8.50
C THR A 6 -36.87 0.30 -9.32
N PRO A 7 -35.80 0.90 -8.77
CA PRO A 7 -34.97 1.84 -9.50
C PRO A 7 -34.46 1.23 -10.81
N TRP A 8 -34.49 2.02 -11.87
CA TRP A 8 -34.17 1.59 -13.25
C TRP A 8 -32.82 0.86 -13.36
N GLY A 9 -31.84 1.24 -12.54
CA GLY A 9 -30.50 0.65 -12.54
C GLY A 9 -30.44 -0.79 -12.02
N ILE A 10 -31.28 -1.17 -11.05
CA ILE A 10 -31.25 -2.52 -10.46
C ILE A 10 -31.64 -3.58 -11.50
N GLY A 11 -32.59 -3.26 -12.40
CA GLY A 11 -33.01 -4.19 -13.45
C GLY A 11 -31.96 -4.44 -14.54
N ARG A 12 -30.86 -3.66 -14.55
CA ARG A 12 -29.77 -3.80 -15.52
C ARG A 12 -28.46 -4.29 -14.90
N MET A 13 -28.41 -4.45 -13.57
CA MET A 13 -27.25 -5.05 -12.93
C MET A 13 -27.21 -6.55 -13.24
N GLY A 14 -26.10 -6.99 -13.84
CA GLY A 14 -25.76 -8.40 -13.87
C GLY A 14 -25.26 -8.87 -12.50
N PRO A 15 -25.23 -10.18 -12.23
CA PRO A 15 -24.57 -10.71 -11.05
C PRO A 15 -23.09 -10.30 -11.06
N TYR A 16 -22.53 -10.01 -9.88
CA TYR A 16 -21.09 -9.86 -9.74
C TYR A 16 -20.38 -11.14 -10.18
N ALA A 17 -19.14 -11.00 -10.67
CA ALA A 17 -18.30 -12.14 -10.95
C ALA A 17 -18.19 -13.02 -9.70
N ALA A 18 -18.23 -14.35 -9.90
CA ALA A 18 -18.02 -15.27 -8.79
C ALA A 18 -16.62 -15.04 -8.20
N THR A 19 -16.56 -14.86 -6.89
CA THR A 19 -15.31 -14.75 -6.15
C THR A 19 -15.03 -16.07 -5.43
N SER A 20 -13.76 -16.44 -5.31
CA SER A 20 -13.33 -17.52 -4.43
C SER A 20 -13.18 -17.01 -3.00
N THR A 21 -13.55 -17.84 -2.03
CA THR A 21 -13.15 -17.59 -0.64
C THR A 21 -11.68 -17.91 -0.50
N ILE A 22 -10.89 -16.91 -0.12
CA ILE A 22 -9.48 -17.09 0.25
C ILE A 22 -9.43 -17.27 1.76
N LEU A 23 -8.61 -18.22 2.23
CA LEU A 23 -8.34 -18.36 3.66
C LEU A 23 -7.78 -17.05 4.21
N ARG A 24 -8.45 -16.50 5.22
CA ARG A 24 -7.98 -15.32 5.94
C ARG A 24 -7.07 -15.78 7.06
N TYR A 25 -5.77 -15.51 6.93
CA TYR A 25 -4.86 -15.67 8.04
C TYR A 25 -4.88 -14.39 8.89
N ALA A 26 -5.17 -14.52 10.18
CA ALA A 26 -5.11 -13.41 11.13
C ALA A 26 -3.77 -13.50 11.88
N PRO A 27 -2.86 -12.53 11.73
CA PRO A 27 -1.64 -12.52 12.53
C PRO A 27 -1.97 -12.31 14.01
N VAL A 28 -1.20 -12.98 14.87
CA VAL A 28 -1.21 -12.82 16.32
C VAL A 28 0.14 -12.26 16.77
N ILE A 29 0.18 -11.60 17.92
CA ILE A 29 1.43 -11.09 18.49
C ILE A 29 2.07 -12.18 19.34
N ASP A 30 3.32 -12.54 19.02
CA ASP A 30 4.15 -13.36 19.89
C ASP A 30 4.52 -12.55 21.14
N PRO A 31 4.14 -13.02 22.35
CA PRO A 31 4.41 -12.27 23.59
C PRO A 31 5.90 -12.13 23.91
N GLU A 32 6.76 -13.06 23.49
CA GLU A 32 8.19 -13.02 23.79
C GLU A 32 8.93 -12.03 22.90
N THR A 33 8.64 -12.06 21.60
CA THR A 33 9.36 -11.26 20.59
C THR A 33 8.64 -9.97 20.21
N GLN A 34 7.35 -9.83 20.55
CA GLN A 34 6.47 -8.75 20.09
C GLN A 34 6.33 -8.65 18.56
N ALA A 35 6.66 -9.73 17.84
CA ALA A 35 6.50 -9.82 16.41
C ALA A 35 5.10 -10.32 16.04
N ALA A 36 4.58 -9.87 14.89
CA ALA A 36 3.37 -10.42 14.30
C ALA A 36 3.70 -11.76 13.60
N VAL A 37 3.01 -12.83 13.99
CA VAL A 37 3.18 -14.18 13.44
C VAL A 37 1.87 -14.74 12.94
N ILE A 38 1.90 -15.57 11.91
CA ILE A 38 0.72 -16.31 11.43
C ILE A 38 0.81 -17.73 11.95
N VAL A 39 -0.31 -18.27 12.44
CA VAL A 39 -0.37 -19.59 13.04
C VAL A 39 -1.32 -20.48 12.24
N ASP A 40 -0.88 -21.69 11.91
CA ASP A 40 -1.71 -22.69 11.24
C ASP A 40 -2.74 -23.32 12.20
N GLU A 41 -3.64 -24.15 11.66
CA GLU A 41 -4.67 -24.84 12.44
C GLU A 41 -4.10 -25.79 13.53
N ARG A 42 -2.79 -26.09 13.47
CA ARG A 42 -2.07 -26.95 14.40
C ARG A 42 -1.22 -26.17 15.40
N GLY A 43 -1.33 -24.84 15.42
CA GLY A 43 -0.59 -23.99 16.36
C GLY A 43 0.85 -23.70 15.94
N ARG A 44 1.25 -24.01 14.70
CA ARG A 44 2.62 -23.77 14.23
C ARG A 44 2.72 -22.42 13.52
N THR A 45 3.77 -21.66 13.83
CA THR A 45 4.09 -20.45 13.08
C THR A 45 4.38 -20.81 11.63
N ILE A 46 3.73 -20.10 10.70
CA ILE A 46 3.99 -20.19 9.28
C ILE A 46 4.52 -18.85 8.77
N GLU A 47 5.51 -18.93 7.89
CA GLU A 47 6.03 -17.78 7.16
C GLU A 47 5.05 -17.45 6.03
N LEU A 48 4.41 -16.29 6.11
CA LEU A 48 3.90 -15.66 4.90
C LEU A 48 5.13 -15.21 4.14
N GLY A 49 5.34 -15.71 2.92
CA GLY A 49 6.55 -15.43 2.13
C GLY A 49 6.89 -13.94 2.00
N GLY A 50 8.01 -13.65 1.33
CA GLY A 50 8.55 -12.30 1.18
C GLY A 50 7.47 -11.28 0.83
N HIS A 51 7.23 -10.33 1.73
CA HIS A 51 6.53 -9.10 1.40
C HIS A 51 7.62 -8.08 1.10
N GLY A 52 7.54 -7.44 -0.07
CA GLY A 52 8.47 -6.38 -0.42
C GLY A 52 8.46 -5.29 0.64
N THR A 53 9.61 -5.00 1.24
CA THR A 53 9.79 -3.80 2.04
C THR A 53 10.29 -2.72 1.10
N SER A 54 9.43 -1.76 0.76
CA SER A 54 9.87 -0.63 -0.08
C SER A 54 11.02 0.11 0.61
N THR A 55 12.10 0.35 -0.12
CA THR A 55 13.18 1.22 0.38
C THR A 55 12.85 2.66 0.00
N SER A 56 12.73 3.53 1.01
CA SER A 56 12.61 4.98 0.78
C SER A 56 13.97 5.57 0.44
N GLY A 57 14.06 6.24 -0.71
CA GLY A 57 15.20 7.07 -1.10
C GLY A 57 14.81 8.56 -1.13
N LEU A 58 15.72 9.43 -0.71
CA LEU A 58 15.56 10.88 -0.84
C LEU A 58 16.33 11.38 -2.05
N THR A 59 15.66 12.10 -2.95
CA THR A 59 16.32 12.83 -4.03
C THR A 59 16.34 14.31 -3.70
N SER A 60 17.51 14.88 -3.45
CA SER A 60 17.66 16.31 -3.17
C SER A 60 17.38 17.14 -4.43
N THR A 61 16.60 18.20 -4.27
CA THR A 61 16.31 19.18 -5.31
C THR A 61 16.75 20.57 -4.88
N THR A 62 17.25 21.34 -5.84
CA THR A 62 17.78 22.69 -5.62
C THR A 62 17.28 23.60 -6.73
N THR A 63 16.76 24.78 -6.38
CA THR A 63 16.38 25.80 -7.36
C THR A 63 17.37 26.97 -7.30
N THR A 64 17.81 27.43 -8.47
CA THR A 64 18.62 28.65 -8.60
C THR A 64 17.73 29.79 -9.09
N PRO A 65 17.81 31.01 -8.51
CA PRO A 65 17.13 32.17 -9.05
C PRO A 65 17.51 32.41 -10.52
N GLY A 66 16.49 32.52 -11.39
CA GLY A 66 16.67 32.66 -12.83
C GLY A 66 16.85 34.11 -13.32
N ASP A 67 17.40 35.00 -12.49
CA ASP A 67 17.60 36.42 -12.82
C ASP A 67 18.97 36.72 -13.48
N GLY A 68 19.77 35.69 -13.72
CA GLY A 68 20.90 35.73 -14.66
C GLY A 68 22.12 36.52 -14.21
N SER A 69 22.21 36.92 -12.93
CA SER A 69 23.36 37.68 -12.40
C SER A 69 24.29 36.82 -11.54
N GLY A 70 25.04 35.92 -12.17
CA GLY A 70 26.16 35.20 -11.53
C GLY A 70 25.77 34.04 -10.60
N PRO A 71 26.73 33.19 -10.16
CA PRO A 71 26.45 31.94 -9.46
C PRO A 71 26.19 32.19 -7.97
N ASP A 72 25.10 32.89 -7.64
CA ASP A 72 24.60 32.88 -6.27
C ASP A 72 23.91 31.54 -6.03
N GLY A 73 24.49 30.77 -5.11
CA GLY A 73 24.14 29.38 -4.86
C GLY A 73 22.66 29.18 -4.51
N ALA A 74 22.21 27.94 -4.71
CA ALA A 74 21.00 27.35 -4.14
C ALA A 74 20.43 28.12 -2.94
N THR A 75 19.29 28.80 -3.11
CA THR A 75 18.63 29.50 -1.98
C THR A 75 17.53 28.66 -1.35
N ASP A 76 17.03 27.67 -2.07
CA ASP A 76 16.15 26.62 -1.56
C ASP A 76 16.79 25.24 -1.78
N SER A 77 16.54 24.35 -0.83
CA SER A 77 16.90 22.95 -0.92
C SER A 77 15.75 22.17 -0.33
N ASP A 78 15.23 21.24 -1.11
CA ASP A 78 14.14 20.35 -0.71
C ASP A 78 14.53 18.91 -1.04
N SER A 79 13.73 17.94 -0.62
CA SER A 79 13.91 16.53 -0.97
C SER A 79 12.59 15.91 -1.36
N VAL A 80 12.59 15.16 -2.45
CA VAL A 80 11.43 14.39 -2.91
C VAL A 80 11.63 12.94 -2.50
N GLU A 81 10.61 12.38 -1.85
CA GLU A 81 10.54 10.96 -1.52
C GLU A 81 10.44 10.13 -2.80
N SER A 82 11.26 9.09 -2.89
CA SER A 82 11.20 8.06 -3.91
C SER A 82 11.11 6.69 -3.24
N TYR A 83 10.38 5.76 -3.86
CA TYR A 83 10.20 4.41 -3.33
C TYR A 83 10.59 3.42 -4.42
N ASP A 84 11.55 2.54 -4.16
CA ASP A 84 11.65 1.31 -4.93
C ASP A 84 10.62 0.30 -4.41
N GLN A 85 10.10 -0.51 -5.32
CA GLN A 85 9.32 -1.69 -4.94
C GLN A 85 10.26 -2.87 -5.14
N ASP A 86 11.05 -3.19 -4.11
CA ASP A 86 11.77 -4.45 -4.06
C ASP A 86 10.77 -5.58 -3.80
N GLU A 87 10.24 -6.18 -4.87
CA GLU A 87 9.55 -7.46 -4.79
C GLU A 87 10.63 -8.55 -4.60
N SER A 88 10.59 -9.25 -3.48
CA SER A 88 11.46 -10.42 -3.29
C SER A 88 10.87 -11.59 -4.09
N ASP A 89 11.64 -12.12 -5.06
CA ASP A 89 11.33 -13.34 -5.85
C ASP A 89 11.16 -14.60 -4.97
#